data_AF-A0A918GVN9-F1
#
_entry.id   AF-A0A918GVN9-F1
#
_cell.length_a   1.000
_cell.length_b   1.000
_cell.length_c   1.000
_cell.angle_alpha   90.00
_cell.angle_beta   90.00
_cell.angle_gamma   90.00
#
_symmetry.space_group_name_H-M   'P 1'
#
loop_
_entity.id
_entity.type
_entity.pdbx_description
1 polymer ?
#
loop_
_entity_poly.entity_id
_entity_poly.type
_entity_poly.pdbx_seq_one_letter_code
_entity_poly.pdbx_strand_id
1 'polypeptide(L)'
;MPHASLRRRISGAALSTALAAVTLATATPSATATEAAATPRLKVLSYNTFLFSKNLYPNWGQDHRAREIPKTSFYQGNDVVVIQEAFDNSSSDLLKQNSAAQYPYQTPVMGRSKTGWDATGGAYSATTPEDGGVTVLSKWPIVRKEQYVYKDACGADWYSNKGFVYTVLNVNGARVHVVGTHAQSTDPGCSAGEAAQMRSRQFKAMDAFLDAKNIPASEQVIVAGDFNVDSSTAEYGTMLSDAGLAGEDSRTGHPYSFDTEVNSIASERYPDDPREDLDYVLHRAGHVRPAGWTNHVVLERSAPWTVSSWGTSYTYTNLSDHYPVVASGQ
;
A
#
# COMPACT_ATOMS: atom_id res chain seq x y z
N MET A 1 1.99 -87.36 -71.20
CA MET A 1 3.02 -87.89 -70.28
C MET A 1 2.74 -87.40 -68.88
N PRO A 2 2.34 -88.26 -67.95
CA PRO A 2 2.17 -87.93 -66.54
C PRO A 2 3.30 -88.55 -65.70
N HIS A 3 3.82 -87.83 -64.71
CA HIS A 3 4.53 -88.46 -63.61
C HIS A 3 4.13 -87.83 -62.27
N ALA A 4 3.55 -88.69 -61.44
CA ALA A 4 3.24 -88.48 -60.05
C ALA A 4 4.48 -88.67 -59.17
N SER A 5 4.59 -87.90 -58.10
CA SER A 5 5.36 -88.16 -56.86
C SER A 5 5.20 -86.93 -55.95
N LEU A 6 5.23 -86.95 -54.62
CA LEU A 6 5.28 -87.99 -53.60
C LEU A 6 4.72 -87.31 -52.32
N ARG A 7 3.98 -88.05 -51.49
CA ARG A 7 3.55 -87.60 -50.16
C ARG A 7 4.74 -87.52 -49.20
N ARG A 8 4.86 -86.43 -48.44
CA ARG A 8 5.60 -86.38 -47.17
C ARG A 8 4.71 -85.82 -46.08
N ARG A 9 4.47 -86.64 -45.05
CA ARG A 9 3.87 -86.25 -43.77
C ARG A 9 4.95 -85.58 -42.92
N ILE A 10 4.65 -84.43 -42.35
CA ILE A 10 5.38 -83.86 -41.21
C ILE A 10 4.35 -83.47 -40.17
N SER A 11 4.53 -84.05 -38.98
CA SER A 11 3.73 -83.84 -37.78
C SER A 11 3.99 -82.44 -37.23
N GLY A 12 2.97 -81.58 -37.22
CA GLY A 12 3.03 -80.26 -36.56
C GLY A 12 2.63 -80.38 -35.10
N ALA A 13 3.60 -80.19 -34.20
CA ALA A 13 3.36 -80.01 -32.77
C ALA A 13 2.67 -78.66 -32.54
N ALA A 14 1.62 -78.65 -31.72
CA ALA A 14 0.96 -77.43 -31.28
C ALA A 14 1.87 -76.70 -30.27
N LEU A 15 2.43 -75.55 -30.67
CA LEU A 15 2.98 -74.56 -29.73
C LEU A 15 1.84 -73.63 -29.31
N SER A 16 1.38 -73.76 -28.07
CA SER A 16 0.55 -72.76 -27.41
C SER A 16 1.44 -71.57 -27.03
N THR A 17 1.31 -70.47 -27.77
CA THR A 17 1.89 -69.17 -27.44
C THR A 17 1.07 -68.52 -26.31
N ALA A 18 1.59 -68.53 -25.09
CA ALA A 18 1.10 -67.64 -24.04
C ALA A 18 1.72 -66.24 -24.24
N LEU A 19 0.98 -65.33 -24.88
CA LEU A 19 1.30 -63.90 -24.83
C LEU A 19 0.96 -63.39 -23.43
N ALA A 20 1.98 -63.17 -22.60
CA ALA A 20 1.85 -62.32 -21.42
C ALA A 20 1.70 -60.86 -21.89
N ALA A 21 0.48 -60.34 -21.88
CA ALA A 21 0.23 -58.92 -22.06
C ALA A 21 0.72 -58.19 -20.80
N VAL A 22 1.94 -57.62 -20.87
CA VAL A 22 2.39 -56.63 -19.89
C VAL A 22 1.66 -55.33 -20.22
N THR A 23 0.61 -55.02 -19.48
CA THR A 23 0.01 -53.69 -19.47
C THR A 23 0.98 -52.73 -18.77
N LEU A 24 1.79 -52.00 -19.54
CA LEU A 24 2.41 -50.79 -19.01
C LEU A 24 1.28 -49.79 -18.74
N ALA A 25 0.86 -49.72 -17.48
CA ALA A 25 0.08 -48.59 -16.98
C ALA A 25 1.00 -47.36 -17.04
N THR A 26 0.87 -46.58 -18.11
CA THR A 26 1.38 -45.21 -18.15
C THR A 26 0.60 -44.44 -17.10
N ALA A 27 1.17 -44.30 -15.90
CA ALA A 27 0.70 -43.34 -14.92
C ALA A 27 0.90 -41.96 -15.54
N THR A 28 -0.15 -41.43 -16.17
CA THR A 28 -0.25 -40.01 -16.47
C THR A 28 0.01 -39.28 -15.16
N PRO A 29 0.96 -38.32 -15.10
CA PRO A 29 1.09 -37.47 -13.93
C PRO A 29 -0.27 -36.83 -13.72
N SER A 30 -0.96 -37.24 -12.66
CA SER A 30 -2.13 -36.51 -12.19
C SER A 30 -1.57 -35.14 -11.87
N ALA A 31 -1.97 -34.13 -12.65
CA ALA A 31 -1.67 -32.76 -12.33
C ALA A 31 -2.21 -32.55 -10.92
N THR A 32 -1.31 -32.55 -9.93
CA THR A 32 -1.64 -32.11 -8.59
C THR A 32 -2.26 -30.76 -8.77
N ALA A 33 -3.56 -30.67 -8.45
CA ALA A 33 -4.25 -29.39 -8.35
C ALA A 33 -3.31 -28.50 -7.56
N THR A 34 -2.84 -27.43 -8.20
CA THR A 34 -2.02 -26.43 -7.54
C THR A 34 -2.79 -26.03 -6.30
N GLU A 35 -2.28 -26.42 -5.13
CA GLU A 35 -2.80 -25.95 -3.86
C GLU A 35 -2.95 -24.43 -4.03
N ALA A 36 -4.18 -23.92 -3.90
CA ALA A 36 -4.44 -22.50 -4.14
C ALA A 36 -3.42 -21.74 -3.29
N ALA A 37 -2.49 -21.05 -3.95
CA ALA A 37 -1.35 -20.45 -3.26
C ALA A 37 -1.92 -19.55 -2.16
N ALA A 38 -1.55 -19.84 -0.91
CA ALA A 38 -2.07 -19.10 0.24
C ALA A 38 -1.88 -17.60 0.01
N THR A 39 -2.90 -16.80 0.32
CA THR A 39 -2.82 -15.34 0.18
C THR A 39 -1.59 -14.83 0.91
N PRO A 40 -0.69 -14.08 0.23
CA PRO A 40 0.50 -13.57 0.88
C PRO A 40 0.15 -12.77 2.13
N ARG A 41 0.81 -13.09 3.25
CA ARG A 41 0.66 -12.38 4.52
C ARG A 41 1.69 -11.27 4.54
N LEU A 42 1.24 -10.04 4.41
CA LEU A 42 2.08 -8.85 4.45
C LEU A 42 1.91 -8.10 5.76
N LYS A 43 3.01 -7.54 6.25
CA LYS A 43 2.99 -6.48 7.26
C LYS A 43 3.16 -5.12 6.56
N VAL A 44 2.18 -4.24 6.69
CA VAL A 44 2.13 -2.96 5.98
C VAL A 44 2.11 -1.81 6.97
N LEU A 45 3.00 -0.84 6.80
CA LEU A 45 3.01 0.41 7.55
C LEU A 45 2.41 1.53 6.70
N SER A 46 1.48 2.31 7.27
CA SER A 46 1.13 3.65 6.77
C SER A 46 1.63 4.69 7.77
N TYR A 47 2.27 5.76 7.28
CA TYR A 47 2.74 6.83 8.15
C TYR A 47 2.79 8.18 7.44
N ASN A 48 1.96 9.11 7.90
CA ASN A 48 2.07 10.52 7.56
C ASN A 48 3.30 11.09 8.29
N THR A 49 4.28 11.57 7.51
CA THR A 49 5.62 11.94 8.03
C THR A 49 5.81 13.41 8.30
N PHE A 50 4.83 14.26 7.97
CA PHE A 50 4.90 15.69 8.19
C PHE A 50 6.19 16.34 7.66
N LEU A 51 6.70 15.90 6.51
CA LEU A 51 7.92 16.48 5.91
C LEU A 51 7.55 17.64 5.00
N PHE A 52 6.92 18.67 5.57
CA PHE A 52 6.53 19.90 4.88
C PHE A 52 7.73 20.62 4.23
N SER A 53 7.47 21.31 3.12
CA SER A 53 8.46 22.13 2.40
C SER A 53 9.25 23.06 3.35
N LYS A 54 10.58 22.89 3.41
CA LYS A 54 11.43 23.74 4.26
C LYS A 54 11.48 25.20 3.78
N ASN A 55 11.08 25.48 2.53
CA ASN A 55 10.98 26.86 2.04
C ASN A 55 9.84 27.63 2.73
N LEU A 56 8.75 26.94 3.06
CA LEU A 56 7.60 27.52 3.76
C LEU A 56 7.71 27.32 5.28
N TYR A 57 8.28 26.19 5.70
CA TYR A 57 8.25 25.71 7.07
C TYR A 57 9.65 25.29 7.54
N PRO A 58 10.66 26.19 7.59
CA PRO A 58 12.07 25.81 7.77
C PRO A 58 12.42 25.21 9.14
N ASN A 59 11.56 25.37 10.14
CA ASN A 59 11.88 25.10 11.54
C ASN A 59 11.15 23.88 12.13
N TRP A 60 10.73 22.90 11.33
CA TRP A 60 10.03 21.69 11.81
C TRP A 60 10.92 20.43 11.83
N GLY A 61 12.24 20.61 11.77
CA GLY A 61 13.21 19.51 11.96
C GLY A 61 13.12 18.40 10.91
N GLN A 62 12.65 18.70 9.70
CA GLN A 62 12.37 17.71 8.65
C GLN A 62 13.58 16.80 8.36
N ASP A 63 14.79 17.36 8.23
CA ASP A 63 16.01 16.57 7.97
C ASP A 63 16.44 15.70 9.16
N HIS A 64 16.15 16.13 10.39
CA HIS A 64 16.37 15.31 11.57
C HIS A 64 15.40 14.13 11.57
N ARG A 65 14.10 14.41 11.43
CA ARG A 65 13.04 13.40 11.44
C ARG A 65 13.18 12.40 10.29
N ALA A 66 13.53 12.85 9.09
CA ALA A 66 13.83 11.98 7.95
C ALA A 66 15.00 11.00 8.17
N ARG A 67 15.93 11.31 9.10
CA ARG A 67 17.00 10.37 9.51
C ARG A 67 16.57 9.45 10.64
N GLU A 68 15.72 9.92 11.55
CA GLU A 68 15.30 9.15 12.71
C GLU A 68 14.16 8.17 12.40
N ILE A 69 13.19 8.56 11.55
CA ILE A 69 12.03 7.72 11.20
C ILE A 69 12.46 6.31 10.75
N PRO A 70 13.41 6.15 9.80
CA PRO A 70 13.83 4.82 9.37
C PRO A 70 14.51 3.99 10.47
N LYS A 71 14.98 4.58 11.58
CA LYS A 71 15.66 3.85 12.66
C LYS A 71 14.69 3.29 13.71
N THR A 72 13.43 3.73 13.69
CA THR A 72 12.43 3.36 14.70
C THR A 72 11.98 1.92 14.57
N SER A 73 11.56 1.30 15.67
CA SER A 73 11.12 -0.10 15.68
C SER A 73 9.83 -0.32 14.87
N PHE A 74 8.90 0.64 14.83
CA PHE A 74 7.67 0.52 14.05
C PHE A 74 7.93 0.56 12.53
N TYR A 75 8.99 1.26 12.11
CA TYR A 75 9.38 1.36 10.71
C TYR A 75 10.08 0.09 10.20
N GLN A 76 10.68 -0.66 11.11
CA GLN A 76 11.47 -1.84 10.79
C GLN A 76 10.61 -3.11 10.63
N GLY A 77 11.02 -3.97 9.71
CA GLY A 77 10.47 -5.32 9.57
C GLY A 77 9.10 -5.38 8.90
N ASN A 78 8.68 -4.32 8.21
CA ASN A 78 7.49 -4.35 7.36
C ASN A 78 7.84 -4.95 5.99
N ASP A 79 6.83 -5.37 5.24
CA ASP A 79 6.98 -5.77 3.84
C ASP A 79 6.80 -4.57 2.91
N VAL A 80 5.90 -3.66 3.29
CA VAL A 80 5.56 -2.45 2.55
C VAL A 80 5.41 -1.29 3.54
N VAL A 81 5.92 -0.11 3.14
CA VAL A 81 5.76 1.14 3.85
C VAL A 81 5.14 2.17 2.89
N VAL A 82 4.03 2.75 3.28
CA VAL A 82 3.36 3.85 2.58
C VAL A 82 3.55 5.12 3.39
N ILE A 83 4.17 6.10 2.77
CA ILE A 83 4.48 7.39 3.38
C ILE A 83 3.55 8.46 2.81
N GLN A 84 3.00 9.29 3.68
CA GLN A 84 2.31 10.53 3.32
C GLN A 84 3.11 11.76 3.78
N GLU A 85 2.77 12.92 3.22
CA GLU A 85 3.41 14.22 3.45
C GLU A 85 4.94 14.24 3.28
N ALA A 86 5.46 13.42 2.37
CA ALA A 86 6.86 13.46 1.94
C ALA A 86 7.12 14.63 0.96
N PHE A 87 6.68 15.84 1.31
CA PHE A 87 6.64 17.00 0.42
C PHE A 87 8.01 17.62 0.17
N ASP A 88 8.80 17.89 1.21
CA ASP A 88 10.15 18.47 1.04
C ASP A 88 11.03 17.51 0.25
N ASN A 89 11.44 17.93 -0.94
CA ASN A 89 12.21 17.09 -1.86
C ASN A 89 13.47 16.51 -1.19
N SER A 90 14.23 17.34 -0.47
CA SER A 90 15.50 16.91 0.11
C SER A 90 15.32 16.00 1.32
N SER A 91 14.35 16.28 2.20
CA SER A 91 14.06 15.45 3.37
C SER A 91 13.40 14.13 2.98
N SER A 92 12.47 14.15 2.00
CA SER A 92 11.86 12.93 1.47
C SER A 92 12.86 12.04 0.74
N ASP A 93 13.75 12.61 -0.08
CA ASP A 93 14.83 11.85 -0.73
C ASP A 93 15.79 11.25 0.30
N LEU A 94 16.11 11.97 1.37
CA LEU A 94 16.92 11.47 2.48
C LEU A 94 16.24 10.31 3.23
N LEU A 95 14.95 10.41 3.54
CA LEU A 95 14.17 9.33 4.16
C LEU A 95 14.19 8.08 3.27
N LYS A 96 13.96 8.26 1.97
CA LYS A 96 13.96 7.18 0.96
C LYS A 96 15.32 6.51 0.83
N GLN A 97 16.40 7.29 0.81
CA GLN A 97 17.79 6.79 0.78
C GLN A 97 18.10 5.97 2.03
N ASN A 98 17.77 6.48 3.22
CA ASN A 98 17.98 5.78 4.49
C ASN A 98 17.10 4.53 4.64
N SER A 99 16.02 4.43 3.86
CA SER A 99 15.13 3.27 3.82
C SER A 99 15.58 2.18 2.84
N ALA A 100 16.47 2.48 1.89
CA ALA A 100 16.75 1.63 0.74
C ALA A 100 17.39 0.26 1.09
N ALA A 101 18.11 0.17 2.22
CA ALA A 101 18.69 -1.09 2.67
C ALA A 101 17.63 -2.13 3.07
N GLN A 102 16.48 -1.67 3.57
CA GLN A 102 15.38 -2.53 4.00
C GLN A 102 14.27 -2.61 2.93
N TYR A 103 14.05 -1.50 2.22
CA TYR A 103 13.01 -1.32 1.21
C TYR A 103 13.63 -0.87 -0.12
N PRO A 104 14.31 -1.75 -0.86
CA PRO A 104 15.06 -1.38 -2.06
C PRO A 104 14.17 -1.03 -3.25
N TYR A 105 12.90 -1.47 -3.26
CA TYR A 105 11.97 -1.21 -4.35
C TYR A 105 11.06 -0.06 -3.99
N GLN A 106 11.24 1.08 -4.65
CA GLN A 106 10.55 2.31 -4.28
C GLN A 106 9.90 2.98 -5.49
N THR A 107 8.80 3.68 -5.24
CA THR A 107 8.23 4.63 -6.20
C THR A 107 8.91 6.00 -6.06
N PRO A 108 8.81 6.89 -7.06
CA PRO A 108 8.98 8.31 -6.81
C PRO A 108 7.95 8.82 -5.77
N VAL A 109 8.14 10.04 -5.27
CA VAL A 109 7.05 10.77 -4.61
C VAL A 109 6.10 11.25 -5.70
N MET A 110 4.81 10.97 -5.55
CA MET A 110 3.82 11.28 -6.57
C MET A 110 3.64 12.78 -6.76
N GLY A 111 3.23 13.20 -7.95
CA GLY A 111 2.99 14.60 -8.27
C GLY A 111 4.25 15.42 -8.55
N ARG A 112 5.45 14.90 -8.24
CA ARG A 112 6.72 15.63 -8.43
C ARG A 112 7.13 15.73 -9.90
N SER A 113 6.95 14.64 -10.64
CA SER A 113 7.14 14.60 -12.10
C SER A 113 6.45 13.38 -12.71
N LYS A 114 6.47 13.25 -14.04
CA LYS A 114 6.06 12.03 -14.74
C LYS A 114 7.18 10.98 -14.85
N THR A 115 8.41 11.33 -14.49
CA THR A 115 9.57 10.46 -14.62
C THR A 115 9.55 9.35 -13.57
N GLY A 116 9.91 8.12 -13.97
CA GLY A 116 9.96 6.98 -13.07
C GLY A 116 8.61 6.32 -12.79
N TRP A 117 7.56 6.70 -13.52
CA TRP A 117 6.22 6.11 -13.46
C TRP A 117 5.90 5.36 -14.77
N ASP A 118 5.22 4.22 -14.67
CA ASP A 118 4.72 3.50 -15.85
C ASP A 118 3.50 4.19 -16.47
N ALA A 119 2.74 4.93 -15.66
CA ALA A 119 1.65 5.80 -16.10
C ALA A 119 1.42 6.94 -15.11
N THR A 120 0.92 8.07 -15.63
CA THR A 120 0.44 9.21 -14.84
C THR A 120 -0.98 9.52 -15.30
N GLY A 121 -1.95 9.40 -14.39
CA GLY A 121 -3.36 9.69 -14.64
C GLY A 121 -3.90 10.84 -13.79
N GLY A 122 -5.19 11.12 -13.96
CA GLY A 122 -5.87 12.16 -13.19
C GLY A 122 -5.49 13.58 -13.60
N ALA A 123 -5.63 14.53 -12.67
CA ALA A 123 -5.47 15.96 -12.92
C ALA A 123 -4.03 16.47 -12.67
N TYR A 124 -3.02 15.70 -13.08
CA TYR A 124 -1.61 16.08 -12.87
C TYR A 124 -1.31 17.47 -13.45
N SER A 125 -0.73 18.33 -12.63
CA SER A 125 -0.27 19.66 -13.02
C SER A 125 1.26 19.74 -12.96
N ALA A 126 1.88 20.16 -14.05
CA ALA A 126 3.33 20.41 -14.09
C ALA A 126 3.74 21.75 -13.46
N THR A 127 2.77 22.59 -13.11
CA THR A 127 3.00 23.96 -12.63
C THR A 127 2.49 24.18 -11.20
N THR A 128 1.91 23.15 -10.59
CA THR A 128 1.51 23.24 -9.18
C THR A 128 2.75 23.33 -8.29
N PRO A 129 2.73 24.13 -7.21
CA PRO A 129 3.92 24.37 -6.39
C PRO A 129 4.34 23.17 -5.53
N GLU A 130 3.39 22.31 -5.13
CA GLU A 130 3.64 21.21 -4.19
C GLU A 130 3.28 19.84 -4.82
N ASP A 131 4.11 18.82 -4.56
CA ASP A 131 3.82 17.46 -5.00
C ASP A 131 2.71 16.80 -4.13
N GLY A 132 2.38 15.53 -4.37
CA GLY A 132 1.31 14.85 -3.63
C GLY A 132 1.77 14.23 -2.30
N GLY A 133 3.07 14.23 -2.01
CA GLY A 133 3.63 13.74 -0.74
C GLY A 133 3.52 12.24 -0.51
N VAL A 134 3.02 11.44 -1.46
CA VAL A 134 2.85 9.99 -1.28
C VAL A 134 3.95 9.19 -1.99
N THR A 135 4.55 8.23 -1.31
CA THR A 135 5.48 7.24 -1.89
C THR A 135 5.28 5.85 -1.26
N VAL A 136 5.51 4.81 -2.05
CA VAL A 136 5.46 3.41 -1.60
C VAL A 136 6.86 2.82 -1.64
N LEU A 137 7.28 2.21 -0.54
CA LEU A 137 8.55 1.52 -0.34
C LEU A 137 8.27 0.05 -0.06
N SER A 138 8.98 -0.86 -0.71
CA SER A 138 8.70 -2.29 -0.64
C SER A 138 9.98 -3.11 -0.51
N LYS A 139 9.90 -4.14 0.33
CA LYS A 139 10.87 -5.24 0.38
C LYS A 139 10.79 -6.13 -0.87
N TRP A 140 9.60 -6.20 -1.48
CA TRP A 140 9.28 -7.03 -2.64
C TRP A 140 9.39 -6.24 -3.96
N PRO A 141 9.83 -6.86 -5.07
CA PRO A 141 9.95 -6.18 -6.36
C PRO A 141 8.64 -5.52 -6.80
N ILE A 142 8.70 -4.23 -7.14
CA ILE A 142 7.61 -3.50 -7.80
C ILE A 142 7.68 -3.81 -9.29
N VAL A 143 6.70 -4.55 -9.82
CA VAL A 143 6.60 -4.89 -11.25
C VAL A 143 5.80 -3.87 -12.06
N ARG A 144 5.02 -3.02 -11.38
CA ARG A 144 4.33 -1.88 -11.97
C ARG A 144 4.12 -0.77 -10.94
N LYS A 145 4.27 0.49 -11.35
CA LYS A 145 3.96 1.68 -10.54
C LYS A 145 3.32 2.78 -11.36
N GLU A 146 2.16 3.25 -10.92
CA GLU A 146 1.41 4.35 -11.51
C GLU A 146 1.12 5.41 -10.44
N GLN A 147 0.94 6.65 -10.88
CA GLN A 147 0.40 7.72 -10.04
C GLN A 147 -0.89 8.26 -10.63
N TYR A 148 -1.80 8.72 -9.77
CA TYR A 148 -3.04 9.36 -10.14
C TYR A 148 -3.25 10.59 -9.26
N VAL A 149 -3.36 11.77 -9.86
CA VAL A 149 -3.64 13.02 -9.14
C VAL A 149 -5.15 13.25 -9.09
N TYR A 150 -5.70 13.49 -7.90
CA TYR A 150 -7.12 13.75 -7.74
C TYR A 150 -7.53 15.02 -8.46
N LYS A 151 -8.74 15.02 -9.03
CA LYS A 151 -9.33 16.19 -9.67
C LYS A 151 -10.02 17.12 -8.66
N ASP A 152 -10.54 16.54 -7.59
CA ASP A 152 -11.39 17.20 -6.60
C ASP A 152 -10.57 17.48 -5.33
N ALA A 153 -10.45 18.74 -4.97
CA ALA A 153 -9.80 19.23 -3.74
C ALA A 153 -10.33 20.64 -3.40
N CYS A 154 -10.10 21.10 -2.18
CA CYS A 154 -10.40 22.45 -1.71
C CYS A 154 -9.29 22.97 -0.78
N GLY A 155 -9.32 24.27 -0.48
CA GLY A 155 -8.34 24.87 0.43
C GLY A 155 -6.90 24.76 -0.07
N ALA A 156 -5.95 24.60 0.86
CA ALA A 156 -4.53 24.47 0.54
C ALA A 156 -4.23 23.26 -0.37
N ASP A 157 -4.94 22.15 -0.18
CA ASP A 157 -4.74 20.89 -0.92
C ASP A 157 -4.94 21.05 -2.44
N TRP A 158 -5.77 22.01 -2.89
CA TRP A 158 -5.97 22.32 -4.31
C TRP A 158 -4.68 22.75 -5.03
N TYR A 159 -3.73 23.32 -4.31
CA TYR A 159 -2.43 23.76 -4.84
C TYR A 159 -1.35 22.67 -4.80
N SER A 160 -1.74 21.43 -4.52
CA SER A 160 -0.86 20.26 -4.52
C SER A 160 -1.29 19.23 -5.56
N ASN A 161 -0.36 18.39 -6.00
CA ASN A 161 -0.69 17.20 -6.80
C ASN A 161 -1.12 16.03 -5.89
N LYS A 162 -1.97 16.25 -4.87
CA LYS A 162 -2.51 15.17 -4.01
C LYS A 162 -3.25 14.10 -4.81
N GLY A 163 -3.19 12.85 -4.34
CA GLY A 163 -3.61 11.72 -5.13
C GLY A 163 -3.30 10.36 -4.50
N PHE A 164 -3.10 9.37 -5.36
CA PHE A 164 -2.68 8.04 -4.95
C PHE A 164 -1.60 7.45 -5.86
N VAL A 165 -0.80 6.57 -5.27
CA VAL A 165 0.20 5.74 -5.90
C VAL A 165 -0.33 4.32 -5.99
N TYR A 166 -0.35 3.72 -7.17
CA TYR A 166 -0.71 2.32 -7.35
C TYR A 166 0.51 1.50 -7.71
N THR A 167 0.74 0.40 -7.00
CA THR A 167 1.84 -0.53 -7.26
C THR A 167 1.34 -1.97 -7.38
N VAL A 168 2.00 -2.74 -8.23
CA VAL A 168 1.89 -4.20 -8.26
C VAL A 168 3.22 -4.77 -7.80
N LEU A 169 3.18 -5.57 -6.74
CA LEU A 169 4.32 -6.24 -6.14
C LEU A 169 4.37 -7.69 -6.60
N ASN A 170 5.58 -8.23 -6.75
CA ASN A 170 5.80 -9.67 -6.87
C ASN A 170 6.25 -10.23 -5.51
N VAL A 171 5.32 -10.86 -4.79
CA VAL A 171 5.55 -11.48 -3.48
C VAL A 171 5.68 -12.99 -3.68
N ASN A 172 6.93 -13.47 -3.79
CA ASN A 172 7.23 -14.89 -4.03
C ASN A 172 6.47 -15.54 -5.21
N GLY A 173 6.28 -14.80 -6.30
CA GLY A 173 5.56 -15.26 -7.49
C GLY A 173 4.08 -14.88 -7.52
N ALA A 174 3.50 -14.43 -6.40
CA ALA A 174 2.14 -13.91 -6.34
C ALA A 174 2.12 -12.39 -6.59
N ARG A 175 1.05 -11.91 -7.24
CA ARG A 175 0.80 -10.47 -7.38
C ARG A 175 0.03 -9.95 -6.18
N VAL A 176 0.53 -8.85 -5.61
CA VAL A 176 -0.17 -8.08 -4.58
C VAL A 176 -0.23 -6.62 -5.03
N HIS A 177 -1.41 -6.02 -4.92
CA HIS A 177 -1.65 -4.65 -5.30
C HIS A 177 -1.65 -3.77 -4.05
N VAL A 178 -0.87 -2.68 -4.07
CA VAL A 178 -0.85 -1.71 -2.99
C VAL A 178 -1.14 -0.33 -3.56
N VAL A 179 -2.14 0.33 -3.00
CA VAL A 179 -2.43 1.74 -3.21
C VAL A 179 -2.00 2.53 -1.99
N GLY A 180 -1.13 3.52 -2.18
CA GLY A 180 -0.82 4.51 -1.17
C GLY A 180 -1.58 5.81 -1.45
N THR A 181 -2.23 6.42 -0.46
CA THR A 181 -2.95 7.68 -0.66
C THR A 181 -2.82 8.65 0.53
N HIS A 182 -3.08 9.92 0.25
CA HIS A 182 -3.34 10.97 1.23
C HIS A 182 -4.51 11.80 0.69
N ALA A 183 -5.67 11.68 1.33
CA ALA A 183 -6.91 12.33 0.89
C ALA A 183 -6.96 13.83 1.29
N GLN A 184 -8.07 14.48 0.92
CA GLN A 184 -8.36 15.87 1.28
C GLN A 184 -8.40 16.06 2.80
N SER A 185 -7.59 17.01 3.30
CA SER A 185 -7.60 17.45 4.69
C SER A 185 -8.82 18.31 5.02
N THR A 186 -9.19 18.36 6.30
CA THR A 186 -10.19 19.32 6.81
C THR A 186 -9.54 20.71 6.94
N ASP A 187 -9.30 21.36 5.81
CA ASP A 187 -8.60 22.64 5.71
C ASP A 187 -9.54 23.84 5.93
N PRO A 188 -9.12 24.91 6.64
CA PRO A 188 -9.92 26.11 6.85
C PRO A 188 -10.23 26.90 5.56
N GLY A 189 -9.50 26.64 4.47
CA GLY A 189 -9.80 27.18 3.14
C GLY A 189 -10.93 26.45 2.42
N CYS A 190 -11.47 25.36 2.98
CA CYS A 190 -12.66 24.69 2.48
C CYS A 190 -13.93 25.28 3.11
N SER A 191 -15.02 25.33 2.34
CA SER A 191 -16.34 25.67 2.86
C SER A 191 -16.85 24.57 3.82
N ALA A 192 -17.82 24.90 4.67
CA ALA A 192 -18.41 23.93 5.60
C ALA A 192 -18.92 22.67 4.87
N GLY A 193 -18.38 21.51 5.24
CA GLY A 193 -18.71 20.21 4.64
C GLY A 193 -18.09 19.95 3.26
N GLU A 194 -17.36 20.90 2.68
CA GLU A 194 -16.74 20.75 1.36
C GLU A 194 -15.62 19.71 1.37
N ALA A 195 -14.79 19.68 2.41
CA ALA A 195 -13.69 18.71 2.54
C ALA A 195 -14.17 17.25 2.47
N ALA A 196 -15.22 16.91 3.23
CA ALA A 196 -15.83 15.58 3.19
C ALA A 196 -16.41 15.23 1.80
N GLN A 197 -16.98 16.22 1.09
CA GLN A 197 -17.44 16.01 -0.29
C GLN A 197 -16.28 15.77 -1.27
N MET A 198 -15.14 16.45 -1.10
CA MET A 198 -13.94 16.18 -1.88
C MET A 198 -13.42 14.78 -1.60
N ARG A 199 -13.28 14.38 -0.33
CA ARG A 199 -12.87 13.01 0.06
C ARG A 199 -13.76 11.96 -0.59
N SER A 200 -15.09 12.10 -0.51
CA SER A 200 -16.04 11.22 -1.20
C SER A 200 -15.75 11.07 -2.70
N ARG A 201 -15.48 12.18 -3.41
CA ARG A 201 -15.14 12.15 -4.84
C ARG A 201 -13.78 11.52 -5.12
N GLN A 202 -12.79 11.78 -4.27
CA GLN A 202 -11.46 11.19 -4.34
C GLN A 202 -11.52 9.66 -4.17
N PHE A 203 -12.27 9.18 -3.17
CA PHE A 203 -12.48 7.76 -2.93
C PHE A 203 -13.18 7.07 -4.11
N LYS A 204 -14.23 7.68 -4.67
CA LYS A 204 -14.88 7.18 -5.90
C LYS A 204 -13.95 7.14 -7.11
N ALA A 205 -13.07 8.13 -7.26
CA ALA A 205 -12.09 8.15 -8.34
C ALA A 205 -11.06 7.02 -8.19
N MET A 206 -10.62 6.73 -6.96
CA MET A 206 -9.73 5.61 -6.64
C MET A 206 -10.42 4.27 -6.89
N ASP A 207 -11.68 4.13 -6.48
CA ASP A 207 -12.48 2.92 -6.72
C ASP A 207 -12.64 2.63 -8.21
N ALA A 208 -13.07 3.64 -8.98
CA ALA A 208 -13.20 3.53 -10.43
C ALA A 208 -11.88 3.20 -11.14
N PHE A 209 -10.75 3.74 -10.64
CA PHE A 209 -9.43 3.38 -11.15
C PHE A 209 -9.11 1.90 -10.94
N LEU A 210 -9.39 1.37 -9.74
CA LEU A 210 -9.14 -0.03 -9.40
C LEU A 210 -10.06 -0.99 -10.15
N ASP A 211 -11.34 -0.65 -10.33
CA ASP A 211 -12.28 -1.40 -11.17
C ASP A 211 -11.77 -1.51 -12.61
N ALA A 212 -11.30 -0.39 -13.18
CA ALA A 212 -10.78 -0.37 -14.54
C ALA A 212 -9.53 -1.25 -14.74
N LYS A 213 -8.83 -1.62 -13.66
CA LYS A 213 -7.69 -2.55 -13.74
C LYS A 213 -8.11 -4.00 -13.94
N ASN A 214 -9.38 -4.36 -13.71
CA ASN A 214 -9.89 -5.73 -13.79
C ASN A 214 -8.98 -6.74 -13.04
N ILE A 215 -8.60 -6.38 -11.81
CA ILE A 215 -7.72 -7.19 -10.97
C ILE A 215 -8.46 -8.50 -10.64
N PRO A 216 -7.84 -9.69 -10.79
CA PRO A 216 -8.48 -10.93 -10.37
C PRO A 216 -8.84 -10.91 -8.88
N ALA A 217 -10.02 -11.40 -8.52
CA ALA A 217 -10.46 -11.49 -7.12
C ALA A 217 -9.52 -12.36 -6.25
N SER A 218 -8.76 -13.25 -6.88
CA SER A 218 -7.71 -14.07 -6.23
C SER A 218 -6.41 -13.32 -5.93
N GLU A 219 -6.27 -12.07 -6.38
CA GLU A 219 -5.12 -11.21 -6.09
C GLU A 219 -5.51 -10.18 -5.01
N GLN A 220 -4.63 -10.01 -4.03
CA GLN A 220 -4.85 -9.13 -2.87
C GLN A 220 -4.72 -7.67 -3.29
N VAL A 221 -5.63 -6.81 -2.83
CA VAL A 221 -5.56 -5.35 -3.02
C VAL A 221 -5.63 -4.68 -1.65
N ILE A 222 -4.57 -3.93 -1.33
CA ILE A 222 -4.40 -3.17 -0.08
C ILE A 222 -4.44 -1.67 -0.43
N VAL A 223 -5.16 -0.89 0.35
CA VAL A 223 -5.17 0.58 0.28
C VAL A 223 -4.73 1.12 1.63
N ALA A 224 -3.62 1.86 1.65
CA ALA A 224 -2.98 2.38 2.84
C ALA A 224 -2.80 3.89 2.73
N GLY A 225 -3.08 4.63 3.81
CA GLY A 225 -3.05 6.07 3.72
C GLY A 225 -3.46 6.80 4.98
N ASP A 226 -3.25 8.11 4.91
CA ASP A 226 -4.04 9.08 5.67
C ASP A 226 -5.31 9.37 4.85
N PHE A 227 -6.45 8.90 5.35
CA PHE A 227 -7.73 9.07 4.68
C PHE A 227 -8.42 10.37 5.10
N ASN A 228 -7.93 11.08 6.12
CA ASN A 228 -8.56 12.26 6.71
C ASN A 228 -10.04 12.02 7.09
N VAL A 229 -10.39 10.80 7.52
CA VAL A 229 -11.73 10.43 7.98
C VAL A 229 -11.61 9.84 9.36
N ASP A 230 -12.22 10.49 10.35
CA ASP A 230 -12.22 10.00 11.73
C ASP A 230 -13.06 8.73 11.89
N SER A 231 -12.47 7.68 12.48
CA SER A 231 -13.07 6.34 12.63
C SER A 231 -14.34 6.35 13.49
N SER A 232 -14.50 7.37 14.34
CA SER A 232 -15.66 7.52 15.23
C SER A 232 -16.90 8.12 14.54
N THR A 233 -16.74 8.64 13.32
CA THR A 233 -17.79 9.40 12.62
C THR A 233 -18.54 8.56 11.59
N ALA A 234 -19.73 9.04 11.19
CA ALA A 234 -20.49 8.42 10.11
C ALA A 234 -19.78 8.45 8.75
N GLU A 235 -18.81 9.36 8.57
CA GLU A 235 -18.03 9.47 7.33
C GLU A 235 -17.18 8.22 7.09
N TYR A 236 -16.74 7.50 8.13
CA TYR A 236 -16.01 6.23 7.97
C TYR A 236 -16.82 5.19 7.16
N GLY A 237 -18.13 5.06 7.43
CA GLY A 237 -19.01 4.19 6.65
C GLY A 237 -19.14 4.63 5.18
N THR A 238 -19.21 5.95 4.95
CA THR A 238 -19.22 6.52 3.59
C THR A 238 -17.90 6.29 2.87
N MET A 239 -16.76 6.46 3.53
CA MET A 239 -15.42 6.17 2.98
C MET A 239 -15.32 4.72 2.51
N LEU A 240 -15.72 3.75 3.35
CA LEU A 240 -15.69 2.33 2.97
C LEU A 240 -16.54 2.06 1.72
N SER A 241 -17.74 2.63 1.66
CA SER A 241 -18.64 2.47 0.52
C SER A 241 -18.11 3.15 -0.74
N ASP A 242 -17.62 4.38 -0.64
CA ASP A 242 -17.18 5.19 -1.78
C ASP A 242 -15.85 4.69 -2.37
N ALA A 243 -14.98 4.10 -1.55
CA ALA A 243 -13.70 3.54 -1.98
C ALA A 243 -13.76 2.04 -2.34
N GLY A 244 -14.91 1.38 -2.14
CA GLY A 244 -15.04 -0.06 -2.34
C GLY A 244 -14.16 -0.89 -1.40
N LEU A 245 -14.05 -0.48 -0.13
CA LEU A 245 -13.16 -1.08 0.87
C LEU A 245 -13.93 -1.90 1.91
N ALA A 246 -13.26 -2.92 2.42
CA ALA A 246 -13.71 -3.69 3.57
C ALA A 246 -12.92 -3.24 4.81
N GLY A 247 -13.66 -2.87 5.87
CA GLY A 247 -13.07 -2.49 7.16
C GLY A 247 -12.17 -3.57 7.74
N GLU A 248 -11.28 -3.17 8.64
CA GLU A 248 -10.43 -4.06 9.42
C GLU A 248 -11.27 -4.99 10.32
N ASP A 249 -10.74 -6.19 10.60
CA ASP A 249 -11.37 -7.12 11.54
C ASP A 249 -11.17 -6.67 12.99
N SER A 250 -10.08 -5.92 13.25
CA SER A 250 -9.78 -5.33 14.55
C SER A 250 -8.94 -4.06 14.40
N ARG A 251 -9.21 -3.07 15.24
CA ARG A 251 -8.36 -1.90 15.45
C ARG A 251 -7.82 -1.91 16.87
N THR A 252 -6.51 -1.76 17.04
CA THR A 252 -5.82 -1.93 18.33
C THR A 252 -4.77 -0.84 18.54
N GLY A 253 -4.19 -0.78 19.74
CA GLY A 253 -3.18 0.22 20.08
C GLY A 253 -3.82 1.50 20.62
N HIS A 254 -3.27 2.65 20.27
CA HIS A 254 -3.79 3.96 20.67
C HIS A 254 -5.11 4.28 19.93
N PRO A 255 -6.10 4.94 20.55
CA PRO A 255 -7.39 5.21 19.89
C PRO A 255 -7.35 6.28 18.79
N TYR A 256 -6.30 7.11 18.71
CA TYR A 256 -6.25 8.26 17.80
C TYR A 256 -4.96 8.23 17.00
N SER A 257 -4.99 8.07 15.68
CA SER A 257 -3.77 8.23 14.87
C SER A 257 -3.32 9.69 14.78
N PHE A 258 -4.19 10.66 15.08
CA PHE A 258 -3.88 12.08 15.16
C PHE A 258 -4.35 12.63 16.50
N ASP A 259 -3.44 12.69 17.48
CA ASP A 259 -3.78 13.04 18.86
C ASP A 259 -3.26 14.43 19.25
N THR A 260 -4.14 15.43 19.19
CA THR A 260 -3.87 16.82 19.54
C THR A 260 -3.62 17.06 21.03
N GLU A 261 -3.79 16.07 21.91
CA GLU A 261 -3.51 16.22 23.35
C GLU A 261 -2.11 15.72 23.74
N VAL A 262 -1.67 14.58 23.19
CA VAL A 262 -0.43 13.92 23.65
C VAL A 262 0.68 13.81 22.61
N ASN A 263 0.39 14.04 21.33
CA ASN A 263 1.44 14.19 20.33
C ASN A 263 2.04 15.60 20.44
N SER A 264 3.34 15.68 20.69
CA SER A 264 4.04 16.96 20.93
C SER A 264 4.02 17.91 19.72
N ILE A 265 3.93 17.40 18.49
CA ILE A 265 3.81 18.24 17.28
C ILE A 265 2.34 18.62 17.07
N ALA A 266 1.42 17.66 17.14
CA ALA A 266 -0.02 17.94 16.90
C ALA A 266 -0.58 18.92 17.93
N SER A 267 -0.26 18.74 19.22
CA SER A 267 -0.70 19.63 20.30
C SER A 267 -0.22 21.07 20.17
N GLU A 268 0.96 21.29 19.59
CA GLU A 268 1.43 22.64 19.30
C GLU A 268 0.73 23.25 18.08
N ARG A 269 0.53 22.45 17.03
CA ARG A 269 -0.09 22.91 15.78
C ARG A 269 -1.59 23.20 15.95
N TYR A 270 -2.26 22.40 16.78
CA TYR A 270 -3.71 22.33 16.86
C TYR A 270 -4.17 22.18 18.33
N PRO A 271 -3.87 23.14 19.22
CA PRO A 271 -4.14 23.02 20.65
C PRO A 271 -5.64 22.95 21.00
N ASP A 272 -6.51 23.41 20.11
CA ASP A 272 -7.96 23.53 20.33
C ASP A 272 -8.78 22.54 19.48
N ASP A 273 -8.13 21.76 18.60
CA ASP A 273 -8.82 20.81 17.72
C ASP A 273 -9.02 19.45 18.42
N PRO A 274 -10.08 18.69 18.06
CA PRO A 274 -10.30 17.37 18.63
C PRO A 274 -9.20 16.39 18.20
N ARG A 275 -9.03 15.34 19.01
CA ARG A 275 -8.26 14.15 18.61
C ARG A 275 -9.07 13.35 17.61
N GLU A 276 -8.40 12.80 16.61
CA GLU A 276 -9.03 12.06 15.52
C GLU A 276 -8.23 10.79 15.19
N ASP A 277 -8.87 9.89 14.44
CA ASP A 277 -8.27 8.65 14.00
C ASP A 277 -8.42 8.51 12.49
N LEU A 278 -7.35 8.85 11.75
CA LEU A 278 -7.39 9.23 10.32
C LEU A 278 -6.65 8.27 9.39
N ASP A 279 -5.76 7.45 9.95
CA ASP A 279 -4.82 6.61 9.19
C ASP A 279 -5.27 5.14 9.16
N TYR A 280 -5.26 4.54 7.97
CA TYR A 280 -5.76 3.18 7.76
C TYR A 280 -4.94 2.38 6.76
N VAL A 281 -5.02 1.05 6.91
CA VAL A 281 -4.60 0.07 5.91
C VAL A 281 -5.72 -0.94 5.73
N LEU A 282 -6.44 -0.84 4.63
CA LEU A 282 -7.68 -1.57 4.36
C LEU A 282 -7.54 -2.45 3.12
N HIS A 283 -8.44 -3.42 2.99
CA HIS A 283 -8.52 -4.28 1.81
C HIS A 283 -9.66 -3.85 0.88
N ARG A 284 -9.48 -4.03 -0.43
CA ARG A 284 -10.58 -3.87 -1.39
C ARG A 284 -11.63 -4.96 -1.16
N ALA A 285 -12.90 -4.58 -1.11
CA ALA A 285 -14.00 -5.53 -1.01
C ALA A 285 -14.04 -6.46 -2.24
N GLY A 286 -14.39 -7.73 -2.04
CA GLY A 286 -14.45 -8.72 -3.11
C GLY A 286 -13.11 -9.33 -3.55
N HIS A 287 -11.98 -8.87 -2.99
CA HIS A 287 -10.66 -9.47 -3.20
C HIS A 287 -10.23 -10.33 -2.03
N VAL A 288 -9.33 -11.28 -2.29
CA VAL A 288 -8.77 -12.14 -1.25
C VAL A 288 -7.97 -11.32 -0.23
N ARG A 289 -8.15 -11.61 1.06
CA ARG A 289 -7.40 -11.02 2.17
C ARG A 289 -7.10 -12.05 3.27
N PRO A 290 -5.98 -11.92 4.00
CA PRO A 290 -5.72 -12.66 5.23
C PRO A 290 -6.86 -12.47 6.25
N ALA A 291 -7.11 -13.48 7.08
CA ALA A 291 -8.11 -13.38 8.14
C ALA A 291 -7.53 -12.62 9.34
N GLY A 292 -8.38 -11.99 10.15
CA GLY A 292 -7.92 -11.26 11.34
C GLY A 292 -7.06 -10.04 10.98
N TRP A 293 -7.39 -9.38 9.87
CA TRP A 293 -6.67 -8.19 9.42
C TRP A 293 -6.81 -7.08 10.46
N THR A 294 -5.71 -6.76 11.14
CA THR A 294 -5.68 -5.83 12.27
C THR A 294 -4.93 -4.58 11.89
N ASN A 295 -5.48 -3.40 12.20
CA ASN A 295 -4.76 -2.12 12.19
C ASN A 295 -4.32 -1.78 13.62
N HIS A 296 -3.04 -1.54 13.83
CA HIS A 296 -2.48 -1.19 15.14
C HIS A 296 -1.88 0.22 15.09
N VAL A 297 -2.50 1.17 15.81
CA VAL A 297 -1.97 2.53 15.97
C VAL A 297 -0.86 2.50 17.01
N VAL A 298 0.36 2.77 16.58
CA VAL A 298 1.54 2.78 17.45
C VAL A 298 1.64 4.12 18.15
N LEU A 299 1.54 4.14 19.48
CA LEU A 299 1.82 5.34 20.29
C LEU A 299 3.32 5.64 20.27
N GLU A 300 3.78 6.22 19.17
CA GLU A 300 5.17 6.56 18.90
C GLU A 300 5.68 7.63 19.87
N ARG A 301 6.94 7.50 20.27
CA ARG A 301 7.71 8.54 20.95
C ARG A 301 9.15 8.48 20.51
N SER A 302 9.77 9.64 20.34
CA SER A 302 11.17 9.80 19.99
C SER A 302 12.00 10.24 21.19
N ALA A 303 13.33 10.17 21.05
CA ALA A 303 14.19 11.01 21.87
C ALA A 303 13.83 12.50 21.65
N PRO A 304 13.94 13.37 22.67
CA PRO A 304 13.67 14.79 22.49
C PRO A 304 14.55 15.40 21.42
N TRP A 305 13.98 16.24 20.57
CA TRP A 305 14.71 17.03 19.57
C TRP A 305 14.18 18.46 19.58
N THR A 306 15.10 19.40 19.34
CA THR A 306 14.84 20.84 19.50
C THR A 306 15.09 21.58 18.20
N VAL A 307 14.19 22.50 17.90
CA VAL A 307 14.32 23.49 16.82
C VAL A 307 14.22 24.88 17.41
N SER A 308 14.65 25.88 16.64
CA SER A 308 14.53 27.28 17.02
C SER A 308 13.71 28.02 15.97
N SER A 309 12.72 28.79 16.42
CA SER A 309 11.91 29.66 15.57
C SER A 309 11.76 31.00 16.28
N TRP A 310 12.09 32.09 15.58
CA TRP A 310 12.03 33.46 16.13
C TRP A 310 12.74 33.64 17.48
N GLY A 311 13.90 33.00 17.65
CA GLY A 311 14.69 33.09 18.88
C GLY A 311 14.12 32.29 20.07
N THR A 312 13.03 31.57 19.87
CA THR A 312 12.44 30.65 20.86
C THR A 312 12.79 29.22 20.48
N SER A 313 13.17 28.40 21.48
CA SER A 313 13.44 26.97 21.29
C SER A 313 12.22 26.14 21.61
N TYR A 314 11.85 25.24 20.70
CA TYR A 314 10.74 24.31 20.80
C TYR A 314 11.28 22.90 20.82
N THR A 315 10.84 22.07 21.77
CA THR A 315 11.32 20.69 21.93
C THR A 315 10.16 19.72 21.80
N TYR A 316 10.30 18.77 20.89
CA TYR A 316 9.30 17.75 20.59
C TYR A 316 9.81 16.36 20.95
N THR A 317 8.89 15.43 21.13
CA THR A 317 9.13 14.01 21.45
C THR A 317 8.39 13.07 20.49
N ASN A 318 8.04 13.56 19.30
CA ASN A 318 7.42 12.80 18.22
C ASN A 318 8.12 13.08 16.90
N LEU A 319 8.09 12.13 15.96
CA LEU A 319 8.69 12.29 14.63
C LEU A 319 7.71 12.75 13.54
N SER A 320 6.43 12.82 13.88
CA SER A 320 5.35 13.37 13.08
C SER A 320 4.21 13.77 14.03
N ASP A 321 3.28 14.57 13.57
CA ASP A 321 2.03 14.87 14.28
C ASP A 321 1.00 13.74 14.17
N HIS A 322 1.17 12.84 13.20
CA HIS A 322 0.45 11.57 13.15
C HIS A 322 1.23 10.44 13.84
N TYR A 323 0.51 9.42 14.27
CA TYR A 323 1.04 8.16 14.74
C TYR A 323 1.02 7.10 13.63
N PRO A 324 2.06 6.24 13.54
CA PRO A 324 2.13 5.22 12.51
C PRO A 324 1.09 4.11 12.74
N VAL A 325 0.47 3.64 11.66
CA VAL A 325 -0.45 2.50 11.67
C VAL A 325 0.20 1.30 11.00
N VAL A 326 0.34 0.23 11.76
CA VAL A 326 0.89 -1.05 11.29
C VAL A 326 -0.24 -2.05 11.14
N ALA A 327 -0.35 -2.66 9.97
CA ALA A 327 -1.38 -3.65 9.68
C ALA A 327 -0.83 -5.01 9.24
N SER A 328 -1.50 -6.07 9.68
CA SER A 328 -1.17 -7.45 9.34
C SER A 328 -2.36 -8.38 9.61
N GLY A 329 -2.38 -9.55 8.98
CA GLY A 329 -3.37 -10.60 9.24
C GLY A 329 -2.74 -12.00 9.30
N GLN A 330 -3.56 -12.97 9.73
CA GLN A 330 -3.21 -14.38 9.89
C GLN A 330 -3.41 -15.22 8.64
#